data_AF-A0A4V5UWL8-F1
#
_entry.id   AF-A0A4V5UWL8-F1
#
_cell.length_a   1.000
_cell.length_b   1.000
_cell.length_c   1.000
_cell.angle_alpha   90.00
_cell.angle_beta   90.00
_cell.angle_gamma   90.00
#
_symmetry.space_group_name_H-M   'P 1'
#
loop_
_entity.id
_entity.type
_entity.pdbx_description
1 polymer ?
#
loop_
_entity_poly.entity_id
_entity_poly.type
_entity_poly.pdbx_seq_one_letter_code
_entity_poly.pdbx_strand_id
1 'polypeptide(L)'
;MIAKKNSRNNAWIEKEKPSTFFPKDWSKSQLLLEITEAYENKQMITPAKAIGITFNSIKVVFSIKGAKVFLVYPEYEETKLYT
;
A
#
# COMPACT_ATOMS: atom_id res chain seq x y z
N MET A 1 -5.60 6.27 5.54
CA MET A 1 -7.01 6.28 5.09
C MET A 1 -7.12 5.95 3.61
N ILE A 2 -7.50 4.72 3.28
CA ILE A 2 -7.66 4.32 1.87
C ILE A 2 -9.13 4.46 1.48
N ALA A 3 -9.47 5.57 0.83
CA ALA A 3 -10.84 5.81 0.38
C ALA A 3 -11.02 5.29 -1.07
N LYS A 4 -12.14 4.61 -1.34
CA LYS A 4 -12.55 4.22 -2.71
C LYS A 4 -13.84 4.98 -3.04
N LYS A 5 -13.86 5.67 -4.18
CA LYS A 5 -15.07 6.37 -4.66
C LYS A 5 -16.06 5.36 -5.22
N ASN A 6 -17.29 5.35 -4.71
CA ASN A 6 -18.38 4.53 -5.22
C ASN A 6 -18.88 5.09 -6.56
N SER A 7 -18.82 4.29 -7.62
CA SER A 7 -19.29 4.70 -8.95
C SER A 7 -20.82 4.78 -9.08
N ARG A 8 -21.58 4.27 -8.11
CA ARG A 8 -23.05 4.29 -8.14
C ARG A 8 -23.68 5.53 -7.50
N ASN A 9 -23.03 6.12 -6.51
CA ASN A 9 -23.61 7.25 -5.75
C ASN A 9 -22.61 8.37 -5.44
N ASN A 10 -21.41 8.37 -6.03
CA ASN A 10 -20.35 9.34 -5.79
C ASN A 10 -19.91 9.49 -4.31
N ALA A 11 -20.34 8.60 -3.42
CA ALA A 11 -19.92 8.61 -2.02
C ALA A 11 -18.50 8.04 -1.88
N TRP A 12 -17.74 8.60 -0.96
CA TRP A 12 -16.50 8.00 -0.49
C TRP A 12 -16.84 6.81 0.40
N ILE A 13 -16.45 5.61 -0.02
CA ILE A 13 -16.58 4.40 0.81
C ILE A 13 -15.24 4.17 1.52
N GLU A 14 -15.29 4.02 2.84
CA GLU A 14 -14.20 3.45 3.61
C GLU A 14 -13.98 2.00 3.18
N LYS A 15 -12.76 1.64 2.78
CA LYS A 15 -12.46 0.26 2.44
C LYS A 15 -12.69 -0.62 3.66
N GLU A 16 -13.60 -1.58 3.53
CA GLU A 16 -14.09 -2.37 4.67
C GLU A 16 -13.01 -3.19 5.40
N LYS A 17 -11.86 -3.52 4.81
CA LYS A 17 -10.76 -4.22 5.50
C LYS A 17 -9.39 -3.87 4.91
N PRO A 18 -8.31 -3.94 5.70
CA PRO A 18 -6.95 -4.07 5.19
C PRO A 18 -6.92 -5.22 4.18
N SER A 19 -6.36 -5.02 2.98
CA SER A 19 -6.30 -6.06 1.96
C SER A 19 -4.87 -6.55 1.79
N THR A 20 -4.70 -7.86 1.59
CA THR A 20 -3.42 -8.48 1.24
C THR A 20 -2.98 -8.19 -0.20
N PHE A 21 -3.84 -7.54 -0.99
CA PHE A 21 -3.61 -7.22 -2.41
C PHE A 21 -3.78 -5.74 -2.68
N PHE A 22 -3.09 -5.25 -3.72
CA PHE A 22 -3.35 -3.93 -4.26
C PHE A 22 -4.77 -3.83 -4.82
N PRO A 23 -5.35 -2.62 -4.90
CA PRO A 23 -6.70 -2.44 -5.44
C PRO A 23 -6.80 -2.93 -6.88
N LYS A 24 -7.74 -3.84 -7.15
CA LYS A 24 -7.91 -4.48 -8.47
C LYS A 24 -8.27 -3.48 -9.58
N ASP A 25 -8.85 -2.35 -9.21
CA ASP A 25 -9.25 -1.26 -10.10
C ASP A 25 -8.12 -0.29 -10.45
N TRP A 26 -6.94 -0.43 -9.83
CA TRP A 26 -5.79 0.38 -10.23
C TRP A 26 -5.26 -0.06 -11.59
N SER A 27 -5.10 0.92 -12.48
CA SER A 27 -4.30 0.71 -13.68
C SER A 27 -2.83 0.49 -13.30
N LYS A 28 -2.05 -0.10 -14.22
CA LYS A 28 -0.60 -0.26 -14.02
C LYS A 28 0.09 1.09 -13.77
N SER A 29 -0.30 2.14 -14.49
CA SER A 29 0.26 3.48 -14.32
C SER A 29 -0.06 4.07 -12.94
N GLN A 30 -1.30 3.87 -12.47
CA GLN A 30 -1.70 4.30 -11.14
C GLN A 30 -0.90 3.55 -10.05
N LEU A 31 -0.78 2.24 -10.16
CA LEU A 31 0.01 1.44 -9.22
C LEU A 31 1.46 1.92 -9.15
N LEU A 32 2.08 2.23 -10.28
CA LEU A 32 3.45 2.74 -10.32
C LEU A 32 3.59 4.12 -9.66
N LEU A 33 2.63 5.02 -9.90
CA LEU A 33 2.61 6.34 -9.26
C LEU A 33 2.52 6.21 -7.73
N GLU A 34 1.58 5.40 -7.25
CA GLU A 34 1.34 5.16 -5.83
C GLU A 34 2.57 4.54 -5.14
N ILE A 35 3.22 3.57 -5.80
CA ILE A 35 4.46 2.94 -5.29
C ILE A 35 5.61 3.94 -5.29
N THR A 36 5.72 4.81 -6.29
CA THR A 36 6.78 5.83 -6.37
C THR A 36 6.67 6.78 -5.21
N GLU A 37 5.48 7.30 -4.94
CA GLU A 37 5.23 8.20 -3.81
C GLU A 37 5.51 7.52 -2.47
N ALA A 38 5.05 6.27 -2.30
CA ALA A 38 5.36 5.49 -1.12
C ALA A 38 6.86 5.22 -0.95
N TYR A 39 7.61 5.11 -2.05
CA TYR A 39 9.06 4.92 -2.00
C TYR A 39 9.77 6.22 -1.60
N GLU A 40 9.30 7.37 -2.05
CA GLU A 40 9.84 8.68 -1.69
C GLU A 40 9.65 8.97 -0.20
N ASN A 41 8.50 8.61 0.36
CA ASN A 41 8.20 8.80 1.79
C ASN A 41 8.54 7.60 2.69
N LYS A 42 9.25 6.59 2.17
CA LYS A 42 9.55 5.37 2.92
C LYS A 42 10.40 5.64 4.16
N GLN A 43 10.11 4.90 5.22
CA GLN A 43 10.95 4.75 6.38
C GLN A 43 11.68 3.40 6.33
N MET A 44 13.00 3.41 6.45
CA MET A 44 13.78 2.18 6.56
C MET A 44 13.54 1.53 7.92
N ILE A 45 13.22 0.23 7.90
CA ILE A 45 13.06 -0.59 9.12
C ILE A 45 14.30 -1.44 9.34
N THR A 46 14.85 -2.00 8.26
CA THR A 46 16.14 -2.70 8.22
C THR A 46 16.83 -2.37 6.89
N PRO A 47 18.12 -2.71 6.70
CA PRO A 47 18.76 -2.55 5.39
C PRO A 47 18.06 -3.30 4.24
N ALA A 48 17.24 -4.32 4.55
CA ALA A 48 16.51 -5.12 3.57
C ALA A 48 15.00 -4.82 3.51
N LYS A 49 14.47 -3.95 4.40
CA LYS A 49 13.04 -3.67 4.53
C LYS A 49 12.76 -2.19 4.77
N ALA A 50 11.87 -1.61 3.97
CA ALA A 50 11.31 -0.29 4.21
C ALA A 50 9.78 -0.33 4.19
N ILE A 51 9.14 0.62 4.87
CA ILE A 51 7.69 0.80 4.85
C ILE A 51 7.39 2.20 4.33
N GLY A 52 6.48 2.30 3.37
CA GLY A 52 6.02 3.57 2.81
C GLY A 52 4.50 3.66 2.80
N ILE A 53 3.98 4.84 2.52
CA ILE A 53 2.55 5.10 2.46
C ILE A 53 2.23 5.69 1.09
N THR A 54 1.36 5.01 0.34
CA THR A 54 0.89 5.51 -0.96
C THR A 54 0.02 6.76 -0.80
N PHE A 55 -0.23 7.51 -1.88
CA PHE A 55 -1.14 8.68 -1.86
C PHE A 55 -2.52 8.33 -1.31
N ASN A 56 -3.03 7.17 -1.72
CA ASN A 56 -4.27 6.60 -1.21
C ASN A 56 -4.11 5.97 0.18
N SER A 57 -3.09 6.35 0.95
CA SER A 57 -2.78 5.90 2.31
C SER A 57 -2.74 4.39 2.54
N ILE A 58 -2.39 3.61 1.51
CA ILE A 58 -2.08 2.19 1.65
C ILE A 58 -0.64 2.10 2.17
N LYS A 59 -0.45 1.48 3.33
CA LYS A 59 0.89 1.11 3.79
C LYS A 59 1.43 -0.01 2.90
N VAL A 60 2.66 0.12 2.46
CA VAL A 60 3.34 -0.87 1.61
C VAL A 60 4.70 -1.20 2.19
N VAL A 61 5.10 -2.46 2.05
CA VAL A 61 6.42 -2.96 2.42
C VAL A 61 7.26 -3.10 1.16
N PHE A 62 8.48 -2.55 1.21
CA PHE A 62 9.51 -2.71 0.20
C PHE A 62 10.56 -3.72 0.68
N SER A 63 10.81 -4.76 -0.11
CA SER A 63 11.97 -5.64 0.09
C SER A 63 13.13 -5.20 -0.81
N ILE A 64 14.27 -4.97 -0.17
CA ILE A 64 15.45 -4.36 -0.78
C ILE A 64 16.60 -5.36 -0.77
N LYS A 65 17.30 -5.48 -1.91
CA LYS A 65 18.58 -6.20 -2.03
C LYS A 65 19.62 -5.23 -2.58
N GLY A 66 20.60 -4.87 -1.75
CA GLY A 66 21.56 -3.81 -2.06
C GLY A 66 20.82 -2.48 -2.24
N ALA A 67 20.93 -1.87 -3.42
CA ALA A 67 20.23 -0.63 -3.77
C ALA A 67 18.91 -0.83 -4.54
N LYS A 68 18.50 -2.09 -4.80
CA LYS A 68 17.35 -2.40 -5.66
C LYS A 68 16.17 -2.92 -4.85
N VAL A 69 15.01 -2.30 -5.06
CA VAL A 69 13.71 -2.87 -4.67
C VAL A 69 13.38 -4.00 -5.63
N PHE A 70 13.06 -5.18 -5.09
CA PHE A 70 12.65 -6.33 -5.92
C PHE A 70 11.24 -6.81 -5.63
N LEU A 71 10.64 -6.39 -4.52
CA LEU A 71 9.28 -6.75 -4.14
C LEU A 71 8.62 -5.59 -3.39
N VAL A 72 7.36 -5.32 -3.72
CA VAL A 72 6.51 -4.34 -3.04
C VAL A 72 5.13 -4.97 -2.86
N TYR A 73 4.57 -4.89 -1.66
CA TYR A 73 3.25 -5.43 -1.34
C TYR A 73 2.56 -4.58 -0.27
N PRO A 74 1.21 -4.55 -0.24
CA PRO A 74 0.48 -3.90 0.84
C PRO A 74 0.79 -4.56 2.18
N GLU A 75 1.01 -3.75 3.20
CA GLU A 75 1.07 -4.24 4.56
C GLU A 75 -0.34 -4.60 5.03
N TYR A 76 -0.52 -5.84 5.45
CA TYR A 76 -1.74 -6.34 6.07
C TYR A 76 -1.50 -6.52 7.56
N GLU A 77 -2.38 -5.96 8.38
CA GLU A 77 -2.36 -6.12 9.82
C GLU A 77 -3.74 -6.60 10.26
N GLU A 78 -3.82 -7.81 10.80
CA GLU A 78 -5.05 -8.35 11.38
C GLU A 78 -5.09 -7.99 12.86
N THR A 79 -6.09 -7.21 13.29
CA THR A 79 -6.19 -6.70 14.67
C THR A 79 -6.67 -7.76 15.68
N LYS A 80 -6.76 -9.04 15.28
CA LYS A 80 -7.07 -10.13 16.20
C LYS A 80 -5.78 -10.83 16.62
N LEU A 81 -5.37 -10.58 17.85
CA LEU A 81 -4.40 -11.42 18.54
C LEU A 81 -4.97 -12.84 18.55
N TYR A 82 -4.20 -13.81 18.07
CA TYR A 82 -4.48 -15.23 18.34
C TYR A 82 -4.22 -15.45 19.84
N THR A 83 -5.18 -15.09 20.68
CA THR A 83 -5.33 -15.55 22.08
C THR A 83 -6.08 -16.86 22.11
#